data_AF-A0A2G2V3C9-F1
#
_entry.id   AF-A0A2G2V3C9-F1
#
_cell.length_a   1.000
_cell.length_b   1.000
_cell.length_c   1.000
_cell.angle_alpha   90.00
_cell.angle_beta   90.00
_cell.angle_gamma   90.00
#
_symmetry.space_group_name_H-M   'P 1'
#
loop_
_entity.id
_entity.type
_entity.pdbx_description
1 polymer ?
#
loop_
_entity_poly.entity_id
_entity_poly.type
_entity_poly.pdbx_seq_one_letter_code
_entity_poly.pdbx_strand_id
1 'polypeptide(L)'
;MEFNRDDHVEVASKEDGFLGSYFEAILLCYLATNKQYIVQYKTLVKDDHSGPLEEVVNLPELRPIPPEIRVNDFNLCDQVDAFDNDG
;
A
#
# COMPACT_ATOMS: atom_id res chain seq x y z
N MET A 1 -1.82 0.96 -16.52
CA MET A 1 -0.65 1.23 -15.66
C MET A 1 -0.13 -0.12 -15.26
N GLU A 2 1.16 -0.37 -15.41
CA GLU A 2 1.78 -1.67 -15.09
C GLU A 2 2.94 -1.37 -14.14
N PHE A 3 2.92 -2.00 -12.97
CA PHE A 3 3.99 -1.86 -11.98
C PHE A 3 5.10 -2.86 -12.26
N ASN A 4 6.33 -2.45 -12.01
CA ASN A 4 7.51 -3.29 -12.18
C ASN A 4 7.99 -3.81 -10.83
N ARG A 5 8.81 -4.86 -10.88
CA ARG A 5 9.53 -5.32 -9.70
C ARG A 5 10.37 -4.17 -9.10
N ASP A 6 10.41 -4.12 -7.77
CA ASP A 6 11.08 -3.11 -6.95
C ASP A 6 10.41 -1.71 -7.00
N ASP A 7 9.21 -1.58 -7.58
CA ASP A 7 8.44 -0.34 -7.52
C ASP A 7 7.84 -0.14 -6.12
N HIS A 8 7.91 1.10 -5.63
CA HIS A 8 7.31 1.49 -4.37
C HIS A 8 5.85 1.87 -4.62
N VAL A 9 4.96 1.23 -3.87
CA VAL A 9 3.52 1.33 -4.07
C VAL A 9 2.80 1.43 -2.72
N GLU A 10 1.58 1.93 -2.75
CA GLU A 10 0.66 1.80 -1.62
C GLU A 10 -0.44 0.82 -1.97
N VAL A 11 -0.79 -0.03 -1.01
CA VAL A 11 -1.87 -0.99 -1.12
C VAL A 11 -3.09 -0.46 -0.38
N ALA A 12 -4.22 -0.40 -1.08
CA ALA A 12 -5.53 -0.14 -0.50
C ALA A 12 -6.21 -1.47 -0.15
N SER A 13 -6.40 -1.75 1.14
CA SER A 13 -7.16 -2.93 1.55
C SER A 13 -8.67 -2.69 1.37
N LYS A 14 -9.38 -3.75 0.99
CA LYS A 14 -10.85 -3.77 0.86
C LYS A 14 -11.52 -4.52 1.99
N GLU A 15 -10.74 -5.00 2.95
CA GLU A 15 -11.25 -5.73 4.09
C GLU A 15 -11.99 -4.79 5.05
N ASP A 16 -13.11 -5.28 5.59
CA ASP A 16 -13.85 -4.57 6.63
C ASP A 16 -12.93 -4.29 7.83
N GLY A 17 -12.72 -3.01 8.13
CA GLY A 17 -11.77 -2.54 9.14
C GLY A 17 -10.55 -1.80 8.58
N PHE A 18 -10.23 -1.98 7.30
CA PHE A 18 -9.11 -1.32 6.62
C PHE A 18 -9.55 -0.48 5.41
N LEU A 19 -10.85 -0.34 5.19
CA LEU A 19 -11.43 0.50 4.14
C LEU A 19 -11.02 1.96 4.32
N GLY A 20 -10.26 2.47 3.35
CA GLY A 20 -9.74 3.83 3.35
C GLY A 20 -8.31 3.97 3.89
N SER A 21 -7.69 2.88 4.35
CA SER A 21 -6.29 2.84 4.76
C SER A 21 -5.38 2.49 3.59
N TYR A 22 -4.15 3.00 3.63
CA TYR A 22 -3.14 2.78 2.60
C TYR A 22 -1.83 2.36 3.24
N PHE A 23 -1.30 1.21 2.83
CA PHE A 23 -0.08 0.66 3.43
C PHE A 23 1.07 0.69 2.43
N GLU A 24 2.23 1.20 2.87
CA GLU A 24 3.44 1.25 2.05
C GLU A 24 3.99 -0.16 1.80
N ALA A 25 4.23 -0.49 0.53
CA ALA A 25 4.74 -1.77 0.10
C ALA A 25 5.70 -1.66 -1.08
N ILE A 26 6.47 -2.72 -1.30
CA ILE A 26 7.38 -2.87 -2.43
C ILE A 26 6.92 -4.04 -3.28
N LEU A 27 6.89 -3.84 -4.60
CA LEU A 27 6.46 -4.87 -5.52
C LEU A 27 7.54 -5.93 -5.74
N LEU A 28 7.29 -7.17 -5.35
CA LEU A 28 8.25 -8.26 -5.48
C LEU A 28 8.15 -8.96 -6.84
N CYS A 29 6.93 -9.19 -7.33
CA CYS A 29 6.72 -9.99 -8.54
C CYS A 29 5.35 -9.72 -9.18
N TYR A 30 5.28 -9.88 -10.50
CA TYR A 30 4.02 -9.91 -11.24
C TYR A 30 3.69 -11.35 -11.67
N LEU A 31 2.51 -11.82 -11.27
CA LEU A 31 1.95 -13.12 -11.62
C LEU A 31 1.11 -13.00 -12.89
N ALA A 32 1.75 -13.18 -14.05
CA ALA A 32 1.11 -13.03 -15.36
C ALA A 32 -0.11 -13.95 -15.57
N THR A 33 -0.12 -15.13 -14.95
CA THR A 33 -1.21 -16.12 -15.07
C THR A 33 -2.55 -15.59 -14.60
N ASN A 34 -2.55 -14.85 -13.48
CA ASN A 34 -3.77 -14.32 -12.84
C ASN A 34 -3.84 -12.78 -12.88
N LYS A 35 -2.85 -12.11 -13.49
CA LYS A 35 -2.72 -10.65 -13.50
C LYS A 35 -2.71 -10.02 -12.09
N GLN A 36 -1.98 -10.66 -11.19
CA GLN A 36 -1.85 -10.27 -9.79
C GLN A 36 -0.42 -9.87 -9.47
N TYR A 37 -0.23 -9.14 -8.38
CA TYR A 37 1.07 -8.70 -7.91
C TYR A 37 1.35 -9.29 -6.54
N ILE A 38 2.60 -9.67 -6.29
CA ILE A 38 3.08 -9.99 -4.95
C ILE A 38 3.76 -8.74 -4.43
N VAL A 39 3.29 -8.24 -3.30
CA VAL A 39 3.87 -7.10 -2.60
C VAL A 39 4.39 -7.51 -1.26
N GLN A 40 5.41 -6.80 -0.80
CA GLN A 40 5.94 -6.90 0.55
C GLN A 40 5.68 -5.59 1.27
N TYR A 41 4.93 -5.65 2.37
CA TYR A 41 4.67 -4.48 3.19
C TYR A 41 5.93 -4.05 3.94
N LYS A 42 6.11 -2.74 4.10
CA LYS A 42 7.28 -2.18 4.78
C LYS A 42 7.13 -2.16 6.28
N THR A 43 5.92 -1.91 6.76
CA THR A 43 5.59 -1.72 8.18
C THR A 43 4.87 -2.94 8.76
N LEU A 44 4.08 -3.66 7.95
CA LEU A 44 3.36 -4.86 8.39
C LEU A 44 4.27 -6.08 8.42
N VAL A 45 4.13 -6.89 9.48
CA VAL A 45 4.86 -8.15 9.68
C VAL A 45 3.88 -9.33 9.72
N LYS A 46 4.40 -10.53 9.43
CA LYS A 46 3.64 -11.77 9.57
C LYS A 46 3.29 -12.04 11.04
N ASP A 47 2.22 -12.76 11.32
CA ASP A 47 1.77 -13.10 12.68
C ASP A 47 2.85 -13.80 13.53
N ASP A 48 3.69 -14.60 12.88
CA ASP A 48 4.80 -15.31 13.51
C ASP A 48 6.06 -14.44 13.69
N HIS A 49 5.99 -13.16 13.31
CA HIS A 49 7.06 -12.17 13.40
C HIS A 49 8.35 -12.60 12.69
N SER A 50 8.28 -13.56 11.75
CA SER A 50 9.44 -14.04 11.00
C SER A 50 9.96 -13.04 9.96
N GLY A 51 9.15 -12.03 9.65
CA GLY A 51 9.56 -10.97 8.73
C GLY A 51 8.38 -10.15 8.20
N PRO A 52 8.65 -9.34 7.16
CA PRO A 52 7.65 -8.51 6.50
C PRO A 52 6.49 -9.33 5.94
N LEU A 53 5.27 -8.81 6.03
CA LEU A 53 4.09 -9.43 5.44
C LEU A 53 4.18 -9.37 3.91
N GLU A 54 3.86 -10.48 3.26
CA GLU A 54 3.80 -10.60 1.81
C GLU A 54 2.39 -10.99 1.40
N GLU A 55 1.83 -10.31 0.41
CA GLU A 55 0.44 -10.50 -0.01
C GLU A 55 0.29 -10.50 -1.52
N VAL A 56 -0.72 -11.23 -2.00
CA VAL A 56 -1.13 -11.24 -3.41
C VAL A 56 -2.28 -10.27 -3.59
N VAL A 57 -2.03 -9.20 -4.34
CA VAL A 57 -2.99 -8.09 -4.55
C VAL A 57 -3.31 -7.91 -6.03
N ASN A 58 -4.46 -7.33 -6.32
CA ASN A 58 -4.89 -7.03 -7.68
C ASN A 58 -4.51 -5.60 -8.07
N LEU A 59 -4.41 -5.33 -9.38
CA LEU A 59 -4.10 -3.99 -9.89
C LEU A 59 -4.97 -2.85 -9.29
N PRO A 60 -6.29 -3.02 -9.04
CA PRO A 60 -7.12 -1.95 -8.46
C PRO A 60 -6.82 -1.64 -7.00
N GLU A 61 -6.06 -2.51 -6.32
CA GLU A 61 -5.65 -2.32 -4.92
C GLU A 61 -4.30 -1.61 -4.82
N LEU A 62 -3.63 -1.39 -5.95
CA LEU A 62 -2.32 -0.74 -6.01
C LEU A 62 -2.43 0.69 -6.53
N ARG A 63 -1.70 1.59 -5.88
CA ARG A 63 -1.42 2.94 -6.38
C ARG A 63 0.07 3.26 -6.24
N PRO A 64 0.63 4.13 -7.11
CA PRO A 64 1.98 4.65 -6.89
C PRO A 64 2.04 5.47 -5.59
N ILE A 65 3.23 5.64 -5.02
CA ILE A 65 3.44 6.54 -3.88
C ILE A 65 2.90 7.94 -4.21
N PRO A 66 2.08 8.55 -3.34
CA PRO A 66 1.58 9.88 -3.54
C PRO A 66 2.75 10.87 -3.65
N PRO A 67 2.67 11.88 -4.53
CA PRO A 67 3.72 12.88 -4.63
C PRO A 67 3.89 13.61 -3.29
N GLU A 68 5.12 13.97 -2.94
CA GLU A 68 5.37 14.79 -1.75
C GLU A 68 4.78 16.19 -1.95
N ILE A 69 3.69 16.49 -1.25
CA ILE A 69 3.04 17.79 -1.28
C ILE A 69 3.49 18.57 -0.04
N ARG A 70 4.16 19.71 -0.26
CA ARG A 70 4.48 20.64 0.82
C ARG A 70 3.23 21.42 1.20
N VAL A 71 2.62 21.04 2.32
CA VAL A 71 1.48 21.75 2.91
C VAL A 71 1.97 22.67 4.01
N ASN A 72 1.54 23.93 4.01
CA ASN A 72 1.89 24.88 5.08
C ASN A 72 0.94 24.77 6.27
N ASP A 73 -0.36 24.67 6.00
CA ASP A 73 -1.42 24.57 7.01
C ASP A 73 -2.59 23.75 6.46
N PHE A 74 -3.35 23.13 7.36
CA PHE A 74 -4.62 22.46 7.04
C PHE A 74 -5.80 23.30 7.54
N ASN A 75 -6.91 23.27 6.80
CA ASN A 75 -8.14 23.94 7.15
C ASN A 75 -9.19 22.95 7.67
N LEU A 76 -10.19 23.48 8.37
CA LEU A 76 -11.35 22.68 8.77
C LEU A 76 -12.03 22.10 7.52
N CYS A 77 -12.33 20.80 7.56
CA CYS A 77 -12.89 20.01 6.47
C CYS A 77 -11.93 19.64 5.33
N ASP A 78 -10.61 19.88 5.47
CA ASP A 78 -9.65 19.30 4.52
C ASP A 78 -9.66 17.77 4.65
N GLN A 79 -9.82 17.10 3.51
CA GLN A 79 -9.70 15.65 3.43
C GLN A 79 -8.21 15.29 3.35
N VAL A 80 -7.73 14.62 4.38
CA VAL A 80 -6.34 14.22 4.53
C VAL A 80 -6.27 12.75 4.92
N ASP A 81 -5.17 12.11 4.55
CA ASP A 81 -4.77 10.82 5.11
C ASP A 81 -3.97 11.08 6.40
N ALA A 82 -4.19 10.27 7.43
CA ALA A 82 -3.45 10.33 8.69
C ALA A 82 -2.68 9.03 8.85
N PHE A 83 -1.38 9.14 9.14
CA PHE A 83 -0.53 7.97 9.39
C PHE A 83 -0.77 7.47 10.83
N ASP A 84 -1.44 6.32 10.98
CA ASP A 84 -1.82 5.70 12.24
C ASP A 84 -1.84 4.17 12.13
N ASN A 85 -1.29 3.46 13.12
CA ASN A 85 -1.14 1.99 13.09
C ASN A 85 -0.46 1.48 11.81
N ASP A 86 0.69 2.08 11.46
CA ASP A 86 1.56 1.59 10.39
C ASP A 86 1.00 1.76 8.95
N GLY A 87 -0.09 2.52 8.78
CA GLY A 87 -0.69 2.91 7.51
C GLY A 87 -1.63 4.10 7.62
#